data_AF-A0A816BAN2-F1
#
_entry.id   AF-A0A816BAN2-F1
#
_cell.length_a   1.000
_cell.length_b   1.000
_cell.length_c   1.000
_cell.angle_alpha   90.00
_cell.angle_beta   90.00
_cell.angle_gamma   90.00
#
_symmetry.space_group_name_H-M   'P 1'
#
loop_
_entity.id
_entity.type
_entity.pdbx_description
1 polymer ?
#
loop_
_entity_poly.entity_id
_entity_poly.type
_entity_poly.pdbx_seq_one_letter_code
_entity_poly.pdbx_strand_id
1 'polypeptide(L)'
;SRAGALTLHGVSKDLQQKYTSSTLTTEQLDRLVEDFISAVETNTVEKIGYTSELPLLPYGVSKAALIALTQIEARQWSNAKKVFVYAVCPGYCSTDINRHAQGSRPPELGAVSILHVVNTPPDELENGAFYQDGIRLPQIYADDDKVREAIERIKKLSLSM
;
A
#
# COMPACT_ATOMS: atom_id res chain seq x y z
N SER A 1 -0.07 2.05 -4.06
CA SER A 1 -0.46 0.75 -4.66
C SER A 1 -1.37 0.00 -3.71
N ARG A 2 -2.47 -0.61 -4.21
CA ARG A 2 -3.45 -1.35 -3.38
C ARG A 2 -2.85 -2.59 -2.70
N ALA A 3 -1.72 -3.09 -3.19
CA ALA A 3 -1.00 -4.20 -2.57
C ALA A 3 -0.66 -3.93 -1.10
N GLY A 4 -0.29 -2.70 -0.73
CA GLY A 4 0.01 -2.37 0.66
C GLY A 4 -1.18 -2.56 1.60
N ALA A 5 -2.34 -2.03 1.21
CA ALA A 5 -3.57 -2.16 1.99
C ALA A 5 -4.10 -3.60 2.04
N LEU A 6 -3.91 -4.38 0.96
CA LEU A 6 -4.21 -5.82 0.94
C LEU A 6 -3.25 -6.60 1.85
N THR A 7 -1.98 -6.25 1.86
CA THR A 7 -1.01 -6.88 2.76
C THR A 7 -1.34 -6.59 4.21
N LEU A 8 -1.62 -5.33 4.57
CA LEU A 8 -2.01 -5.00 5.94
C LEU A 8 -3.31 -5.69 6.38
N HIS A 9 -4.22 -5.99 5.46
CA HIS A 9 -5.41 -6.78 5.80
C HIS A 9 -5.05 -8.17 6.37
N GLY A 10 -4.03 -8.83 5.80
CA GLY A 10 -3.65 -10.19 6.17
C GLY A 10 -2.61 -10.31 7.30
N VAL A 11 -2.02 -9.22 7.79
CA VAL A 11 -1.09 -9.27 8.93
C VAL A 11 -1.82 -9.25 10.28
N SER A 12 -1.11 -9.54 11.38
CA SER A 12 -1.63 -9.50 12.74
C SER A 12 -2.24 -8.15 13.10
N LYS A 13 -3.21 -8.15 14.03
CA LYS A 13 -3.85 -6.92 14.50
C LYS A 13 -2.86 -5.93 15.13
N ASP A 14 -1.83 -6.43 15.80
CA ASP A 14 -0.77 -5.60 16.36
C ASP A 14 0.00 -4.86 15.26
N LEU A 15 0.37 -5.54 14.16
CA LEU A 15 1.00 -4.88 13.02
C LEU A 15 0.05 -3.90 12.34
N GLN A 16 -1.23 -4.26 12.16
CA GLN A 16 -2.25 -3.35 11.63
C GLN A 16 -2.30 -2.04 12.44
N GLN A 17 -2.32 -2.14 13.78
CA GLN A 17 -2.32 -0.98 14.67
C GLN A 17 -1.03 -0.16 14.58
N LYS A 18 0.14 -0.80 14.49
CA LYS A 18 1.42 -0.10 14.34
C LYS A 18 1.46 0.71 13.04
N TYR A 19 1.12 0.09 11.91
CA TYR A 19 1.13 0.77 10.59
C TYR A 19 0.07 1.88 10.46
N THR A 20 -1.06 1.79 11.17
CA THR A 20 -2.14 2.79 11.13
C THR A 20 -2.10 3.81 12.27
N SER A 21 -1.05 3.77 13.10
CA SER A 21 -0.92 4.72 14.20
C SER A 21 -0.78 6.15 13.67
N SER A 22 -1.67 7.03 14.13
CA SER A 22 -1.63 8.47 13.81
C SER A 22 -0.37 9.18 14.32
N THR A 23 0.34 8.57 15.27
CA THR A 23 1.59 9.08 15.86
C THR A 23 2.83 8.30 15.41
N LEU A 24 2.71 7.42 14.41
CA LEU A 24 3.85 6.68 13.87
C LEU A 24 4.97 7.65 13.45
N THR A 25 6.22 7.36 13.79
CA THR A 25 7.38 8.15 13.34
C THR A 25 8.14 7.43 12.23
N THR A 26 9.01 8.15 11.52
CA THR A 26 9.90 7.56 10.51
C THR A 26 10.77 6.46 11.12
N GLU A 27 11.34 6.67 12.31
CA GLU A 27 12.19 5.69 12.98
C GLU A 27 11.40 4.46 13.48
N GLN A 28 10.11 4.61 13.77
CA GLN A 28 9.24 3.47 14.08
C GLN A 28 8.89 2.70 12.82
N LEU A 29 8.64 3.39 11.71
CA LEU A 29 8.37 2.75 10.43
C LEU A 29 9.60 2.02 9.88
N ASP A 30 10.79 2.61 9.97
CA ASP A 30 12.05 1.98 9.56
C ASP A 30 12.27 0.68 10.33
N ARG A 31 12.08 0.70 11.66
CA ARG A 31 12.15 -0.52 12.48
C ARG A 31 11.16 -1.60 12.05
N LEU A 32 9.93 -1.24 11.67
CA LEU A 32 8.96 -2.23 11.16
C LEU A 32 9.44 -2.91 9.87
N VAL A 33 10.13 -2.17 9.00
CA VAL A 33 10.68 -2.67 7.74
C VAL A 33 11.96 -3.47 7.98
N GLU A 34 12.84 -3.02 8.86
CA GLU A 34 14.06 -3.74 9.27
C GLU A 34 13.72 -5.08 9.93
N ASP A 35 12.78 -5.09 10.88
CA ASP A 35 12.28 -6.32 11.52
C ASP A 35 11.74 -7.30 10.47
N PHE A 36 11.02 -6.79 9.46
CA PHE A 36 10.52 -7.63 8.36
C PHE A 36 11.68 -8.21 7.53
N ILE A 37 12.67 -7.41 7.15
CA ILE A 37 13.83 -7.87 6.37
C ILE A 37 14.59 -8.95 7.14
N SER A 38 14.91 -8.72 8.41
CA SER A 38 15.57 -9.73 9.26
C SER A 38 14.74 -10.99 9.43
N ALA A 39 13.41 -10.88 9.52
CA ALA A 39 12.53 -12.03 9.60
C ALA A 39 12.44 -12.81 8.28
N VAL A 40 12.56 -12.15 7.13
CA VAL A 40 12.69 -12.84 5.83
C VAL A 40 13.99 -13.63 5.77
N GLU A 41 15.13 -13.03 6.16
CA GLU A 41 16.44 -13.68 6.14
C GLU A 41 16.52 -14.91 7.07
N THR A 42 15.80 -14.86 8.19
CA THR A 42 15.78 -15.94 9.19
C THR A 42 14.61 -16.91 9.02
N ASN A 43 13.76 -16.71 8.01
CA ASN A 43 12.53 -17.47 7.79
C ASN A 43 11.59 -17.48 9.01
N THR A 44 11.37 -16.31 9.61
CA THR A 44 10.56 -16.10 10.81
C THR A 44 9.43 -15.08 10.67
N VAL A 45 9.06 -14.70 9.44
CA VAL A 45 8.04 -13.67 9.15
C VAL A 45 6.71 -13.88 9.88
N GLU A 46 6.28 -15.15 10.06
CA GLU A 46 5.06 -15.49 10.79
C GLU A 46 5.15 -15.21 12.29
N LYS A 47 6.33 -15.35 12.89
CA LYS A 47 6.54 -15.13 14.33
C LYS A 47 6.35 -13.66 14.71
N ILE A 48 6.56 -12.75 13.77
CA ILE A 48 6.40 -11.31 13.98
C ILE A 48 5.05 -10.78 13.45
N GLY A 49 4.15 -11.69 13.03
CA GLY A 49 2.77 -11.36 12.67
C GLY A 49 2.53 -11.05 11.20
N TYR A 50 3.52 -11.18 10.31
CA TYR A 50 3.25 -11.24 8.87
C TYR A 50 2.76 -12.64 8.51
N THR A 51 2.22 -12.82 7.31
CA THR A 51 1.77 -14.15 6.84
C THR A 51 2.49 -14.49 5.53
N SER A 52 3.07 -15.69 5.48
CA SER A 52 3.74 -16.22 4.28
C SER A 52 2.75 -16.56 3.16
N GLU A 53 1.46 -16.70 3.49
CA GLU A 53 0.40 -17.01 2.53
C GLU A 53 0.04 -15.84 1.61
N LEU A 54 0.49 -14.62 1.93
CA LEU A 54 0.26 -13.46 1.09
C LEU A 54 1.21 -13.46 -0.11
N PRO A 55 0.67 -13.55 -1.34
CA PRO A 55 1.49 -13.45 -2.53
C PRO A 55 2.14 -12.07 -2.60
N LEU A 56 3.39 -12.02 -3.06
CA LEU A 56 4.17 -10.78 -3.20
C LEU A 56 4.41 -10.04 -1.86
N LEU A 57 4.48 -10.76 -0.73
CA LEU A 57 4.64 -10.18 0.61
C LEU A 57 5.70 -9.06 0.70
N PRO A 58 6.95 -9.19 0.19
CA PRO A 58 7.93 -8.11 0.25
C PRO A 58 7.49 -6.84 -0.49
N TYR A 59 6.91 -6.98 -1.68
CA TYR A 59 6.35 -5.85 -2.43
C TYR A 59 5.18 -5.22 -1.66
N GLY A 60 4.29 -6.05 -1.12
CA GLY A 60 3.18 -5.66 -0.26
C GLY A 60 3.62 -4.82 0.94
N VAL A 61 4.59 -5.31 1.72
CA VAL A 61 5.15 -4.61 2.88
C VAL A 61 5.79 -3.28 2.45
N SER A 62 6.56 -3.24 1.36
CA SER A 62 7.12 -1.98 0.85
C SER A 62 6.05 -0.94 0.51
N LYS A 63 4.90 -1.38 -0.03
CA LYS A 63 3.78 -0.50 -0.38
C LYS A 63 2.94 -0.11 0.84
N ALA A 64 2.86 -0.97 1.86
CA ALA A 64 2.26 -0.63 3.15
C ALA A 64 3.08 0.44 3.86
N ALA A 65 4.41 0.28 3.88
CA ALA A 65 5.33 1.27 4.42
C ALA A 65 5.24 2.60 3.67
N LEU A 66 5.20 2.60 2.33
CA LEU A 66 4.99 3.82 1.54
C LEU A 66 3.69 4.56 1.90
N ILE A 67 2.58 3.84 2.12
CA ILE A 67 1.30 4.45 2.54
C ILE A 67 1.43 5.05 3.94
N ALA A 68 2.08 4.37 4.88
CA ALA A 68 2.32 4.90 6.22
C ALA A 68 3.26 6.14 6.20
N LEU A 69 4.33 6.08 5.40
CA LEU A 69 5.26 7.20 5.19
C LEU A 69 4.54 8.44 4.64
N THR A 70 3.57 8.25 3.75
CA THR A 70 2.76 9.36 3.22
C THR A 70 2.07 10.15 4.33
N GLN A 71 1.54 9.47 5.35
CA GLN A 71 0.91 10.14 6.49
C GLN A 71 1.93 10.82 7.40
N ILE A 72 3.11 10.20 7.61
CA ILE A 72 4.21 10.78 8.37
C ILE A 72 4.66 12.10 7.72
N GLU A 73 4.94 12.06 6.42
CA GLU A 73 5.36 13.23 5.64
C GLU A 73 4.27 14.30 5.60
N ALA A 74 2.99 13.92 5.42
CA ALA A 74 1.89 14.88 5.48
C ALA A 74 1.83 15.65 6.82
N ARG A 75 2.12 14.97 7.95
CA ARG A 75 2.25 15.63 9.27
C ARG A 75 3.49 16.51 9.34
N GLN A 76 4.64 16.01 8.89
CA GLN A 76 5.91 16.74 8.90
C GLN A 76 5.82 18.06 8.11
N TRP A 77 5.15 18.04 6.96
CA TRP A 77 4.99 19.20 6.09
C TRP A 77 3.72 20.03 6.37
N SER A 78 2.94 19.69 7.40
CA SER A 78 1.67 20.37 7.71
C SER A 78 1.79 21.89 7.93
N ASN A 79 2.94 22.35 8.43
CA ASN A 79 3.21 23.79 8.64
C ASN A 79 3.76 24.50 7.39
N ALA A 80 4.17 23.74 6.36
CA ALA A 80 4.68 24.32 5.11
C ALA A 80 3.49 24.79 4.25
N LYS A 81 3.54 26.04 3.81
CA LYS A 81 2.51 26.57 2.92
C LYS A 81 2.59 25.82 1.58
N LYS A 82 1.46 25.22 1.17
CA LYS A 82 1.24 24.61 -0.16
C LYS A 82 2.05 23.34 -0.45
N VAL A 83 2.43 22.57 0.57
CA VAL A 83 2.97 21.21 0.37
C VAL A 83 1.92 20.20 0.79
N PHE A 84 1.55 19.31 -0.15
CA PHE A 84 0.60 18.23 0.07
C PHE A 84 1.23 16.91 -0.34
N VAL A 85 0.95 15.85 0.41
CA VAL A 85 1.56 14.54 0.24
C VAL A 85 0.45 13.52 0.08
N TYR A 86 0.46 12.78 -1.02
CA TYR A 86 -0.54 11.76 -1.34
C TYR A 86 0.12 10.46 -1.78
N ALA A 87 -0.47 9.35 -1.40
CA ALA A 87 -0.16 8.05 -2.00
C ALA A 87 -1.16 7.77 -3.11
N VAL A 88 -0.70 7.19 -4.22
CA VAL A 88 -1.59 6.81 -5.33
C VAL A 88 -1.38 5.36 -5.75
N CYS A 89 -2.46 4.70 -6.16
CA CYS A 89 -2.41 3.44 -6.88
C CYS A 89 -2.75 3.68 -8.35
N PRO A 90 -1.87 3.30 -9.30
CA PRO A 90 -2.18 3.38 -10.73
C PRO A 90 -3.15 2.28 -11.18
N GLY A 91 -3.55 1.36 -10.31
CA GLY A 91 -4.22 0.12 -10.71
C GLY A 91 -3.25 -0.89 -11.34
N TYR A 92 -3.78 -2.05 -11.73
CA TYR A 92 -3.00 -3.12 -12.35
C TYR A 92 -2.76 -2.80 -13.83
N CYS A 93 -1.64 -2.16 -14.16
CA CYS A 93 -1.35 -1.64 -15.51
C CYS A 93 -0.52 -2.60 -16.38
N SER A 94 -0.76 -2.61 -17.69
CA SER A 94 -0.05 -3.42 -18.68
C SER A 94 1.34 -2.85 -18.94
N THR A 95 2.29 -3.26 -18.12
CA THR A 95 3.70 -2.83 -18.12
C THR A 95 4.61 -4.03 -17.97
N ASP A 96 5.91 -3.86 -18.18
CA ASP A 96 6.92 -4.91 -17.99
C ASP A 96 6.86 -5.55 -16.58
N ILE A 97 6.64 -4.75 -15.53
CA ILE A 97 6.48 -5.24 -14.15
C ILE A 97 5.37 -6.29 -14.04
N ASN A 98 4.29 -6.10 -14.81
CA ASN A 98 3.15 -7.01 -14.84
C ASN A 98 3.18 -7.95 -16.06
N ARG A 99 4.30 -8.03 -16.78
CA ARG A 99 4.49 -8.85 -17.99
C ARG A 99 3.38 -8.68 -19.03
N HIS A 100 2.79 -7.49 -19.12
CA HIS A 100 1.60 -7.23 -19.95
C HIS A 100 0.46 -8.25 -19.76
N ALA A 101 0.29 -8.77 -18.55
CA ALA A 101 -0.64 -9.85 -18.24
C ALA A 101 -2.10 -9.53 -18.56
N GLN A 102 -2.89 -10.56 -18.85
CA GLN A 102 -4.31 -10.45 -19.15
C GLN A 102 -5.08 -9.81 -17.99
N GLY A 103 -5.99 -8.89 -18.31
CA GLY A 103 -6.79 -8.16 -17.31
C GLY A 103 -6.06 -6.97 -16.69
N SER A 104 -4.83 -6.67 -17.11
CA SER A 104 -4.19 -5.39 -16.82
C SER A 104 -4.78 -4.27 -17.71
N ARG A 105 -4.83 -3.06 -17.16
CA ARG A 105 -5.36 -1.86 -17.82
C ARG A 105 -4.26 -1.10 -18.56
N PRO A 106 -4.58 -0.24 -19.53
CA PRO A 106 -3.57 0.59 -20.21
C PRO A 106 -2.77 1.48 -19.22
N PRO A 107 -1.44 1.63 -19.38
CA PRO A 107 -0.61 2.52 -18.55
C PRO A 107 -1.11 3.96 -18.48
N GLU A 108 -1.75 4.45 -19.55
CA GLU A 108 -2.33 5.79 -19.63
C GLU A 108 -3.41 5.99 -18.56
N LEU A 109 -4.24 4.98 -18.30
CA LEU A 109 -5.18 5.03 -17.19
C LEU A 109 -4.43 5.09 -15.86
N GLY A 110 -3.32 4.34 -15.72
CA GLY A 110 -2.44 4.45 -14.56
C GLY A 110 -1.94 5.87 -14.30
N ALA A 111 -1.52 6.56 -15.37
CA ALA A 111 -1.14 7.97 -15.32
C ALA A 111 -2.32 8.89 -14.95
N VAL A 112 -3.52 8.65 -15.48
CA VAL A 112 -4.73 9.40 -15.12
C VAL A 112 -5.04 9.31 -13.61
N SER A 113 -4.87 8.14 -13.00
CA SER A 113 -5.04 7.99 -11.55
C SER A 113 -4.10 8.90 -10.75
N ILE A 114 -2.84 9.01 -11.19
CA ILE A 114 -1.83 9.88 -10.58
C ILE A 114 -2.16 11.36 -10.83
N LEU A 115 -2.52 11.71 -12.06
CA LEU A 115 -2.86 13.09 -12.43
C LEU A 115 -4.11 13.59 -11.72
N HIS A 116 -5.01 12.70 -11.28
CA HIS A 116 -6.18 13.11 -10.52
C HIS A 116 -5.79 13.89 -9.26
N VAL A 117 -4.93 13.33 -8.39
CA VAL A 117 -4.53 14.05 -7.16
C VAL A 117 -3.68 15.29 -7.43
N VAL A 118 -3.02 15.37 -8.60
CA VAL A 118 -2.23 16.53 -9.02
C VAL A 118 -3.12 17.68 -9.50
N ASN A 119 -4.21 17.34 -10.20
CA ASN A 119 -5.09 18.33 -10.83
C ASN A 119 -6.30 18.72 -9.96
N THR A 120 -6.62 17.95 -8.92
CA THR A 120 -7.69 18.26 -7.99
C THR A 120 -7.24 19.35 -7.00
N PRO A 121 -8.07 20.39 -6.75
CA PRO A 121 -7.79 21.38 -5.72
C PRO A 121 -7.50 20.72 -4.36
N PRO A 122 -6.41 21.12 -3.65
CA PRO A 122 -6.02 20.44 -2.41
C PRO A 122 -7.05 20.49 -1.28
N ASP A 123 -7.97 21.47 -1.29
CA ASP A 123 -9.09 21.58 -0.35
C ASP A 123 -10.21 20.57 -0.60
N GLU A 124 -10.21 19.92 -1.77
CA GLU A 124 -11.10 18.79 -2.10
C GLU A 124 -10.46 17.43 -1.78
N LEU A 125 -9.20 17.40 -1.34
CA LEU A 125 -8.45 16.20 -1.00
C LEU A 125 -8.06 16.17 0.49
N GLU A 126 -7.87 14.97 1.01
CA GLU A 126 -7.33 14.77 2.36
C GLU A 126 -5.81 14.59 2.27
N ASN A 127 -5.06 15.56 2.80
CA ASN A 127 -3.61 15.49 2.87
C ASN A 127 -3.17 14.24 3.66
N GLY A 128 -2.20 13.48 3.12
CA GLY A 128 -1.74 12.22 3.69
C GLY A 128 -2.57 11.00 3.29
N ALA A 129 -3.66 11.16 2.54
CA ALA A 129 -4.51 10.05 2.14
C ALA A 129 -3.97 9.28 0.92
N PHE A 130 -4.56 8.09 0.72
CA PHE A 130 -4.23 7.16 -0.34
C PHE A 130 -5.39 7.10 -1.35
N TYR A 131 -5.09 7.25 -2.64
CA TYR A 131 -6.10 7.36 -3.70
C TYR A 131 -5.89 6.35 -4.84
N GLN A 132 -6.98 6.07 -5.54
CA GLN A 132 -6.96 5.49 -6.88
C GLN A 132 -8.12 6.04 -7.69
N ASP A 133 -7.86 6.54 -8.90
CA ASP A 133 -8.90 7.01 -9.83
C ASP A 133 -9.85 8.04 -9.17
N GLY A 134 -9.30 8.91 -8.32
CA GLY A 134 -10.04 9.91 -7.55
C GLY A 134 -10.80 9.41 -6.32
N ILE A 135 -10.78 8.09 -6.07
CA ILE A 135 -11.42 7.50 -4.90
C ILE A 135 -10.40 7.36 -3.78
N ARG A 136 -10.72 7.90 -2.60
CA ARG A 136 -9.96 7.66 -1.37
C ARG A 136 -10.08 6.19 -0.99
N LEU A 137 -8.94 5.54 -0.83
CA LEU A 137 -8.81 4.15 -0.43
C LEU A 137 -8.43 4.06 1.06
N PRO A 138 -8.85 2.98 1.74
CA PRO A 138 -8.42 2.76 3.12
C PRO A 138 -6.96 2.29 3.15
N GLN A 139 -6.28 2.57 4.27
CA GLN A 139 -4.94 2.03 4.53
C GLN A 139 -4.97 0.51 4.81
N ILE A 140 -6.10 -0.01 5.30
CA ILE A 140 -6.35 -1.43 5.52
C ILE A 140 -7.76 -1.73 4.99
N TYR A 141 -7.90 -2.74 4.14
CA TYR A 141 -9.23 -3.17 3.72
C TYR A 141 -9.98 -3.87 4.87
N ALA A 142 -11.28 -3.62 4.94
CA ALA A 142 -12.18 -4.37 5.80
C ALA A 142 -12.13 -5.87 5.44
N ASP A 143 -12.47 -6.72 6.40
CA ASP A 143 -12.64 -8.14 6.11
C ASP A 143 -14.00 -8.37 5.45
N ASP A 144 -13.98 -8.40 4.12
CA ASP A 144 -15.15 -8.67 3.28
C ASP A 144 -14.81 -9.68 2.17
N ASP A 145 -15.86 -10.28 1.60
CA ASP A 145 -15.71 -11.33 0.58
C ASP A 145 -14.92 -10.85 -0.65
N LYS A 146 -15.02 -9.57 -1.03
CA LYS A 146 -14.30 -9.04 -2.20
C LYS A 146 -12.80 -8.99 -1.97
N VAL A 147 -12.37 -8.69 -0.74
CA VAL A 147 -10.95 -8.67 -0.36
C VAL A 147 -10.38 -10.08 -0.35
N ARG A 148 -11.14 -11.04 0.19
CA ARG A 148 -10.76 -12.47 0.17
C ARG A 148 -10.65 -13.00 -1.25
N GLU A 149 -11.63 -12.72 -2.11
CA GLU A 149 -11.57 -13.06 -3.53
C GLU A 149 -10.38 -12.42 -4.25
N ALA A 150 -10.06 -11.16 -3.94
CA ALA A 150 -8.89 -10.49 -4.50
C ALA A 150 -7.59 -11.17 -4.09
N ILE A 151 -7.44 -11.57 -2.81
CA ILE A 151 -6.27 -12.31 -2.32
C ILE A 151 -6.14 -13.64 -3.06
N GLU A 152 -7.22 -14.40 -3.20
CA GLU A 152 -7.22 -15.67 -3.93
C GLU A 152 -6.87 -15.50 -5.41
N ARG A 153 -7.34 -14.42 -6.04
CA ARG A 153 -6.92 -14.08 -7.42
C ARG A 153 -5.43 -13.79 -7.52
N ILE A 154 -4.86 -13.06 -6.56
CA ILE A 154 -3.42 -12.76 -6.56
C ILE A 154 -2.61 -14.04 -6.33
N LYS A 155 -3.06 -14.95 -5.45
CA LYS A 155 -2.41 -16.26 -5.24
C LYS A 155 -2.37 -17.09 -6.52
N LYS A 156 -3.48 -17.12 -7.27
CA LYS A 156 -3.54 -17.80 -8.59
C LYS A 156 -2.57 -17.18 -9.59
N LEU A 157 -2.47 -15.84 -9.62
CA LEU A 157 -1.55 -15.14 -10.51
C LEU A 157 -0.07 -15.43 -10.14
N SER A 158 0.28 -15.45 -8.86
CA SER A 158 1.66 -15.75 -8.43
C SER A 158 2.07 -17.19 -8.69
N LEU A 159 1.13 -18.15 -8.68
CA LEU A 159 1.38 -19.55 -9.02
C LEU A 159 1.55 -19.79 -10.53
N SER A 160 1.12 -18.83 -11.36
CA SER A 160 1.27 -18.87 -12.83
C SER A 160 2.49 -18.11 -13.36
N MET A 161 3.30 -17.51 -12.46
CA MET A 161 4.48 -16.70 -12.77
C MET A 161 5.79 -17.48 -12.72
#